data_AF-A0A7Y2MSK9-F1
#
_entry.id   AF-A0A7Y2MSK9-F1
#
_cell.length_a   1.000
_cell.length_b   1.000
_cell.length_c   1.000
_cell.angle_alpha   90.00
_cell.angle_beta   90.00
_cell.angle_gamma   90.00
#
_symmetry.space_group_name_H-M   'P 1'
#
loop_
_entity.id
_entity.type
_entity.pdbx_description
1 polymer ?
#
loop_
_entity_poly.entity_id
_entity_poly.type
_entity_poly.pdbx_seq_one_letter_code
_entity_poly.pdbx_strand_id
1 'polypeptide(L)'
;MDNLLKRFGIFILIYIGLLLISQIKIVQDAHLNYYCQVGDRVFNVVNPNLFANFIPGAPPNEQNWNTTFALYNRDKHKGRGNLNSKAYRSKVNPNRYVYRDTYELILLPTFFLLALFLATPGLNWKRGILYFFICLLIIYIFLTFHYSHVIENLIINEGKTGDSFWHKFISIFGFKGLTEPIYIIAILSWAIFTFRGDMLNKLTAK
;
A
#
# COMPACT_ATOMS: atom_id res chain seq x y z
N MET A 1 15.93 -28.90 14.25
CA MET A 1 14.74 -28.12 14.64
C MET A 1 15.13 -26.74 15.19
N ASP A 2 16.22 -26.66 15.95
CA ASP A 2 16.67 -25.46 16.70
C ASP A 2 16.92 -24.20 15.86
N ASN A 3 17.46 -24.33 14.63
CA ASN A 3 17.75 -23.16 13.80
C ASN A 3 16.49 -22.48 13.24
N LEU A 4 15.41 -23.23 12.98
CA LEU A 4 14.16 -22.65 12.46
C LEU A 4 13.43 -21.89 13.56
N LEU A 5 13.34 -22.49 14.76
CA LEU A 5 12.76 -21.86 15.94
C LEU A 5 13.52 -20.59 16.34
N LYS A 6 14.85 -20.61 16.33
CA LYS A 6 15.66 -19.41 16.59
C LYS A 6 15.37 -18.29 15.60
N ARG A 7 15.25 -18.60 14.31
CA ARG A 7 14.95 -17.61 13.25
C ARG A 7 13.55 -17.04 13.38
N PHE A 8 12.57 -17.88 13.68
CA PHE A 8 11.21 -17.45 13.95
C PHE A 8 11.15 -16.55 15.20
N GLY A 9 11.91 -16.89 16.25
CA GLY A 9 12.05 -16.03 17.44
C GLY A 9 12.66 -14.66 17.11
N ILE A 10 13.72 -14.61 16.29
CA ILE A 10 14.31 -13.35 15.82
C ILE A 10 13.29 -12.52 15.02
N PHE A 11 12.57 -13.17 14.09
CA PHE A 11 11.52 -12.52 13.32
C PHE A 11 10.45 -11.89 14.23
N ILE A 12 9.91 -12.64 15.20
CA ILE A 12 8.91 -12.14 16.15
C ILE A 12 9.46 -10.95 16.93
N LEU A 13 10.68 -11.08 17.47
CA LEU A 13 11.28 -10.04 18.30
C LEU A 13 11.48 -8.74 17.52
N ILE A 14 11.97 -8.84 16.28
CA ILE A 14 12.12 -7.67 15.39
C ILE A 14 10.75 -7.07 15.06
N TYR A 15 9.77 -7.91 14.71
CA TYR A 15 8.43 -7.45 14.36
C TYR A 15 7.76 -6.71 15.51
N ILE A 16 7.76 -7.27 16.72
CA ILE A 16 7.22 -6.62 17.92
C ILE A 16 7.99 -5.33 18.22
N GLY A 17 9.32 -5.34 18.12
CA GLY A 17 10.13 -4.14 18.31
C GLY A 17 9.77 -3.01 17.34
N LEU A 18 9.53 -3.34 16.06
CA LEU A 18 9.08 -2.38 15.06
C LEU A 18 7.69 -1.82 15.39
N LEU A 19 6.75 -2.66 15.83
CA LEU A 19 5.40 -2.23 16.26
C LEU A 19 5.44 -1.25 17.45
N LEU A 20 6.41 -1.40 18.34
CA LEU A 20 6.60 -0.47 19.46
C LEU A 20 7.18 0.86 18.98
N ILE A 21 8.20 0.82 18.12
CA ILE A 21 8.81 2.04 17.54
C ILE A 21 7.79 2.85 16.75
N SER A 22 6.83 2.19 16.12
CA SER A 22 5.85 2.88 15.30
C SER A 22 4.76 3.60 16.07
N GLN A 23 4.65 3.40 17.38
CA GLN A 23 3.81 4.23 18.24
C GLN A 23 4.34 5.67 18.32
N ILE A 24 5.58 5.92 17.88
CA ILE A 24 6.16 7.27 17.80
C ILE A 24 5.53 8.02 16.63
N LYS A 25 4.78 9.09 16.93
CA LYS A 25 4.06 9.92 15.95
C LYS A 25 4.88 10.35 14.74
N ILE A 26 6.15 10.70 14.93
CA ILE A 26 7.05 11.10 13.83
C ILE A 26 7.22 9.97 12.81
N VAL A 27 7.34 8.72 13.26
CA VAL A 27 7.44 7.53 12.39
C VAL A 27 6.13 7.34 11.64
N GLN A 28 5.00 7.54 12.32
CA GLN A 28 3.66 7.45 11.72
C GLN A 28 3.48 8.46 10.60
N ASP A 29 3.77 9.73 10.88
CA ASP A 29 3.64 10.83 9.94
C ASP A 29 4.57 10.62 8.74
N ALA A 30 5.82 10.22 8.97
CA ALA A 30 6.79 9.99 7.89
C ALA A 30 6.35 8.87 6.94
N HIS A 31 5.92 7.73 7.49
CA HIS A 31 5.47 6.60 6.69
C HIS A 31 4.18 6.91 5.94
N LEU A 32 3.24 7.59 6.60
CA LEU A 32 2.00 8.01 5.98
C LEU A 32 2.23 9.00 4.84
N ASN A 33 3.10 9.98 5.04
CA ASN A 33 3.50 10.93 4.01
C ASN A 33 4.05 10.21 2.77
N TYR A 34 4.94 9.23 3.00
CA TYR A 34 5.52 8.43 1.93
C TYR A 34 4.45 7.65 1.16
N TYR A 35 3.57 6.94 1.88
CA TYR A 35 2.47 6.21 1.25
C TYR A 35 1.54 7.14 0.47
N CYS A 36 1.13 8.28 1.02
CA CYS A 36 0.27 9.23 0.33
C CYS A 36 0.89 9.69 -1.00
N GLN A 37 2.21 9.81 -1.11
CA GLN A 37 2.87 10.15 -2.37
C GLN A 37 2.83 9.00 -3.40
N VAL A 38 3.07 7.76 -2.96
CA VAL A 38 3.08 6.59 -3.85
C VAL A 38 1.65 6.20 -4.24
N GLY A 39 0.76 6.08 -3.26
CA GLY A 39 -0.65 5.72 -3.44
C GLY A 39 -1.41 6.70 -4.32
N ASP A 40 -1.20 8.01 -4.16
CA ASP A 40 -1.76 9.05 -5.05
C ASP A 40 -1.38 8.78 -6.51
N ARG A 41 -0.11 8.47 -6.80
CA ARG A 41 0.33 8.19 -8.17
C ARG A 41 -0.30 6.91 -8.72
N VAL A 42 -0.23 5.82 -7.97
CA VAL A 42 -0.76 4.52 -8.41
C VAL A 42 -2.26 4.60 -8.62
N PHE A 43 -3.00 5.23 -7.70
CA PHE A 43 -4.45 5.35 -7.75
C PHE A 43 -4.90 6.05 -9.03
N ASN A 44 -4.26 7.18 -9.37
CA ASN A 44 -4.61 7.97 -10.54
C ASN A 44 -4.18 7.34 -11.87
N VAL A 45 -3.27 6.37 -11.85
CA VAL A 45 -2.91 5.56 -13.03
C VAL A 45 -3.92 4.45 -13.24
N VAL A 46 -4.35 3.80 -12.16
CA VAL A 46 -5.25 2.64 -12.18
C VAL A 46 -6.70 3.05 -12.45
N ASN A 47 -7.14 4.19 -11.92
CA ASN A 47 -8.52 4.64 -12.03
C ASN A 47 -8.69 5.60 -13.22
N PRO A 48 -9.39 5.19 -14.29
CA PRO A 48 -9.55 6.04 -15.46
C PRO A 48 -10.55 7.18 -15.22
N ASN A 49 -11.55 6.98 -14.37
CA ASN A 49 -12.68 7.91 -14.23
C ASN A 49 -12.78 8.58 -12.85
N LEU A 50 -11.97 8.12 -11.89
CA LEU A 50 -11.89 8.67 -10.54
C LEU A 50 -10.45 9.02 -10.24
N PHE A 51 -10.21 10.27 -9.89
CA PHE A 51 -8.91 10.78 -9.49
C PHE A 51 -8.94 11.13 -8.02
N ALA A 52 -7.77 11.09 -7.37
CA ALA A 52 -7.64 11.42 -5.97
C ALA A 52 -6.39 12.25 -5.71
N ASN A 53 -6.43 13.05 -4.64
CA ASN A 53 -5.24 13.49 -3.93
C ASN A 53 -5.25 12.81 -2.57
N PHE A 54 -4.20 12.07 -2.25
CA PHE A 54 -4.02 11.48 -0.93
C PHE A 54 -3.28 12.50 -0.07
N ILE A 55 -3.90 12.89 1.03
CA ILE A 55 -3.41 13.93 1.92
C ILE A 55 -3.16 13.29 3.29
N PRO A 56 -1.95 13.40 3.82
CA PRO A 56 -1.64 12.99 5.20
C PRO A 56 -2.36 13.93 6.16
N GLY A 57 -3.04 13.36 7.15
CA GLY A 57 -3.92 14.06 8.08
C GLY A 57 -5.39 14.06 7.65
N ALA A 58 -6.26 14.11 8.64
CA ALA A 58 -7.69 14.38 8.47
C ALA A 58 -8.14 15.48 9.45
N PRO A 59 -9.26 16.17 9.18
CA PRO A 59 -9.88 17.06 10.16
C PRO A 59 -10.14 16.32 11.47
N PRO A 60 -10.09 16.99 12.63
CA PRO A 60 -10.39 16.37 13.92
C PRO A 60 -11.74 15.64 13.85
N ASN A 61 -11.75 14.35 14.16
CA ASN A 61 -12.94 13.52 14.13
C ASN A 61 -12.85 12.46 15.23
N GLU A 62 -14.01 11.99 15.70
CA GLU A 62 -14.10 10.98 16.77
C GLU A 62 -13.44 9.65 16.40
N GLN A 63 -13.26 9.40 15.10
CA GLN A 63 -12.71 8.16 14.54
C GLN A 63 -11.19 8.22 14.36
N ASN A 64 -10.53 9.32 14.78
CA ASN A 64 -9.09 9.55 14.66
C ASN A 64 -8.50 9.25 13.27
N TRP A 65 -9.27 9.48 12.20
CA TRP A 65 -8.76 9.24 10.84
C TRP A 65 -7.46 10.01 10.61
N ASN A 66 -6.50 9.35 9.96
CA ASN A 66 -5.20 9.96 9.70
C ASN A 66 -4.99 10.30 8.22
N THR A 67 -5.90 9.91 7.32
CA THR A 67 -5.73 10.15 5.88
C THR A 67 -6.98 10.75 5.26
N THR A 68 -6.78 11.75 4.41
CA THR A 68 -7.84 12.37 3.60
C THR A 68 -7.64 12.05 2.12
N PHE A 69 -8.70 11.55 1.49
CA PHE A 69 -8.78 11.32 0.06
C PHE A 69 -9.69 12.39 -0.55
N ALA A 70 -9.11 13.36 -1.24
CA ALA A 70 -9.86 14.34 -2.01
C ALA A 70 -10.13 13.78 -3.41
N LEU A 71 -11.39 13.54 -3.75
CA LEU A 71 -11.80 12.78 -4.94
C LEU A 71 -12.34 13.69 -6.04
N TYR A 72 -11.98 13.38 -7.28
CA TYR A 72 -12.33 14.12 -8.48
C TYR A 72 -12.86 13.15 -9.54
N ASN A 73 -14.11 13.31 -9.93
CA ASN A 73 -14.74 12.53 -10.98
C ASN A 73 -14.46 13.21 -12.33
N ARG A 74 -13.96 12.44 -13.30
CA ARG A 74 -13.65 12.93 -14.64
C ARG A 74 -14.84 13.63 -15.30
N ASP A 75 -16.05 13.10 -15.18
CA ASP A 75 -17.24 13.64 -15.84
C ASP A 75 -17.59 15.05 -15.37
N LYS A 76 -17.43 15.32 -14.07
CA LYS A 76 -17.72 16.62 -13.46
C LYS A 76 -16.67 17.70 -13.80
N HIS A 77 -15.51 17.28 -14.29
CA HIS A 77 -14.39 18.15 -14.64
C HIS A 77 -14.01 18.07 -16.13
N LYS A 78 -14.85 17.45 -16.97
CA LYS A 78 -14.65 17.37 -18.43
C LYS A 78 -14.43 18.77 -19.02
N GLY A 79 -13.36 18.92 -19.80
CA GLY A 79 -12.99 20.17 -20.47
C GLY A 79 -12.37 21.25 -19.58
N ARG A 80 -12.20 21.03 -18.27
CA ARG A 80 -11.69 22.06 -17.33
C ARG A 80 -10.18 21.98 -17.07
N GLY A 81 -9.53 20.89 -17.46
CA GLY A 81 -8.09 20.69 -17.28
C GLY A 81 -7.70 19.21 -17.12
N ASN A 82 -6.41 18.97 -16.97
CA ASN A 82 -5.86 17.62 -16.86
C ASN A 82 -5.91 17.12 -15.40
N LEU A 83 -6.91 16.31 -15.08
CA LEU A 83 -7.03 15.68 -13.76
C LEU A 83 -5.89 14.72 -13.43
N ASN A 84 -5.07 14.25 -14.39
CA ASN A 84 -3.87 13.46 -14.07
C ASN A 84 -2.78 14.33 -13.40
N SER A 85 -2.82 15.66 -13.60
CA SER A 85 -1.88 16.58 -12.99
C SER A 85 -2.24 16.86 -11.53
N LYS A 86 -1.35 16.49 -10.61
CA LYS A 86 -1.47 16.83 -9.19
C LYS A 86 -1.58 18.34 -8.97
N ALA A 87 -0.80 19.14 -9.70
CA ALA A 87 -0.83 20.59 -9.61
C ALA A 87 -2.20 21.18 -10.00
N TYR A 88 -2.89 20.57 -10.96
CA TYR A 88 -4.26 20.95 -11.31
C TYR A 88 -5.24 20.56 -10.20
N ARG A 89 -5.19 19.30 -9.73
CA ARG A 89 -6.06 18.80 -8.64
C ARG A 89 -5.93 19.63 -7.36
N SER A 90 -4.74 20.11 -7.02
CA SER A 90 -4.52 20.97 -5.86
C SER A 90 -5.15 22.36 -5.96
N LYS A 91 -5.57 22.81 -7.15
CA LYS A 91 -6.16 24.14 -7.38
C LYS A 91 -7.67 24.13 -7.60
N VAL A 92 -8.25 22.95 -7.85
CA VAL A 92 -9.68 22.80 -8.11
C VAL A 92 -10.36 22.12 -6.93
N ASN A 93 -11.63 22.48 -6.71
CA ASN A 93 -12.41 21.89 -5.64
C ASN A 93 -12.65 20.40 -5.93
N PRO A 94 -12.36 19.49 -4.98
CA PRO A 94 -12.72 18.09 -5.11
C PRO A 94 -14.24 17.94 -5.08
N ASN A 95 -14.73 16.88 -5.71
CA ASN A 95 -16.15 16.55 -5.65
C ASN A 95 -16.56 15.97 -4.31
N ARG A 96 -15.62 15.35 -3.58
CA ARG A 96 -15.85 14.73 -2.27
C ARG A 96 -14.55 14.57 -1.51
N TYR A 97 -14.65 14.57 -0.18
CA TYR A 97 -13.60 14.08 0.72
C TYR A 97 -14.03 12.75 1.32
N VAL A 98 -13.09 11.81 1.41
CA VAL A 98 -13.24 10.55 2.15
C VAL A 98 -12.13 10.47 3.18
N TYR A 99 -12.47 10.14 4.42
CA TYR A 99 -11.53 10.03 5.53
C TYR A 99 -11.37 8.57 5.91
N ARG A 100 -10.12 8.10 6.04
CA ARG A 100 -9.80 6.73 6.46
C ARG A 100 -8.53 6.69 7.29
N ASP A 101 -8.43 5.65 8.10
CA ASP A 101 -7.23 5.26 8.79
C ASP A 101 -6.54 4.31 7.84
N THR A 102 -5.38 4.73 7.38
CA THR A 102 -4.57 3.89 6.50
C THR A 102 -3.29 3.44 7.13
N TYR A 103 -2.89 4.07 8.23
CA TYR A 103 -1.61 3.87 8.86
C TYR A 103 -1.37 2.40 9.21
N GLU A 104 -2.29 1.78 9.97
CA GLU A 104 -2.10 0.39 10.42
C GLU A 104 -2.01 -0.55 9.21
N LEU A 105 -2.90 -0.37 8.23
CA LEU A 105 -2.97 -1.25 7.06
C LEU A 105 -1.71 -1.18 6.17
N ILE A 106 -1.04 -0.03 6.12
CA ILE A 106 0.21 0.12 5.34
C ILE A 106 1.41 -0.34 6.16
N LEU A 107 1.43 -0.01 7.45
CA LEU A 107 2.58 -0.18 8.31
C LEU A 107 2.79 -1.64 8.73
N LEU A 108 1.71 -2.34 9.09
CA LEU A 108 1.80 -3.73 9.53
C LEU A 108 2.44 -4.64 8.46
N PRO A 109 2.03 -4.61 7.17
CA PRO A 109 2.69 -5.39 6.13
C PRO A 109 4.14 -4.93 5.86
N THR A 110 4.42 -3.63 5.97
CA THR A 110 5.76 -3.07 5.76
C THR A 110 6.74 -3.59 6.81
N PHE A 111 6.33 -3.60 8.08
CA PHE A 111 7.15 -4.14 9.16
C PHE A 111 7.28 -5.63 9.13
N PHE A 112 6.22 -6.31 8.72
CA PHE A 112 6.27 -7.74 8.50
C PHE A 112 7.34 -8.08 7.45
N LEU A 113 7.36 -7.34 6.33
CA LEU A 113 8.39 -7.47 5.29
C LEU A 113 9.79 -7.11 5.80
N LEU A 114 9.93 -6.06 6.62
CA LEU A 114 11.21 -5.64 7.17
C LEU A 114 11.76 -6.67 8.16
N ALA A 115 10.89 -7.23 9.01
CA ALA A 115 11.23 -8.31 9.92
C ALA A 115 11.63 -9.57 9.16
N LEU A 116 10.93 -9.91 8.06
CA LEU A 116 11.34 -11.00 7.17
C LEU A 116 12.73 -10.74 6.57
N PHE A 117 12.99 -9.54 6.07
CA PHE A 117 14.29 -9.17 5.52
C PHE A 117 15.42 -9.37 6.53
N LEU A 118 15.27 -8.84 7.74
CA LEU A 118 16.29 -8.93 8.78
C LEU A 118 16.46 -10.35 9.35
N ALA A 119 15.39 -11.15 9.38
CA ALA A 119 15.44 -12.53 9.85
C ALA A 119 15.88 -13.53 8.77
N THR A 120 15.97 -13.12 7.49
CA THR A 120 16.35 -14.01 6.39
C THR A 120 17.87 -14.28 6.42
N PRO A 121 18.29 -15.53 6.64
CA PRO A 121 19.71 -15.88 6.79
C PRO A 121 20.40 -15.98 5.42
N GLY A 122 21.70 -15.65 5.38
CA GLY A 122 22.52 -15.86 4.17
C GLY A 122 22.18 -14.95 2.99
N LEU A 123 21.28 -13.98 3.18
CA LEU A 123 20.89 -13.04 2.15
C LEU A 123 22.07 -12.11 1.81
N ASN A 124 22.40 -11.99 0.53
CA ASN A 124 23.30 -10.94 0.08
C ASN A 124 22.64 -9.58 0.30
N TRP A 125 23.14 -8.79 1.24
CA TRP A 125 22.56 -7.51 1.64
C TRP A 125 22.25 -6.56 0.49
N LYS A 126 23.12 -6.45 -0.52
CA LYS A 126 22.88 -5.56 -1.67
C LYS A 126 21.66 -5.99 -2.48
N ARG A 127 21.54 -7.28 -2.78
CA ARG A 127 20.38 -7.84 -3.49
C ARG A 127 19.13 -7.86 -2.61
N GLY A 128 19.31 -8.16 -1.32
CA GLY A 128 18.24 -8.16 -0.32
C GLY A 128 17.57 -6.81 -0.17
N ILE A 129 18.34 -5.72 -0.11
CA ILE A 129 17.81 -4.36 -0.08
C ILE A 129 17.00 -4.05 -1.35
N LEU A 130 17.52 -4.42 -2.53
CA LEU A 130 16.78 -4.23 -3.79
C LEU A 130 15.46 -5.00 -3.77
N TYR A 131 15.47 -6.28 -3.36
CA TYR A 131 14.27 -7.10 -3.26
C TYR A 131 13.28 -6.57 -2.23
N PHE A 132 13.77 -6.02 -1.12
CA PHE A 132 12.94 -5.38 -0.11
C PHE A 132 12.18 -4.19 -0.71
N PHE A 133 12.86 -3.29 -1.41
CA PHE A 133 12.19 -2.16 -2.06
C PHE A 133 11.21 -2.58 -3.16
N ILE A 134 11.53 -3.63 -3.94
CA ILE A 134 10.60 -4.18 -4.93
C ILE A 134 9.35 -4.76 -4.25
N CYS A 135 9.51 -5.55 -3.18
CA CYS A 135 8.39 -6.10 -2.43
C CYS A 135 7.54 -5.00 -1.78
N LEU A 136 8.18 -3.97 -1.23
CA LEU A 136 7.50 -2.81 -0.66
C LEU A 136 6.64 -2.09 -1.71
N LEU A 137 7.19 -1.87 -2.91
CA LEU A 137 6.46 -1.28 -4.02
C LEU A 137 5.26 -2.15 -4.44
N ILE A 138 5.43 -3.48 -4.51
CA ILE A 138 4.35 -4.42 -4.80
C ILE A 138 3.24 -4.29 -3.76
N ILE A 139 3.58 -4.35 -2.46
CA ILE A 139 2.61 -4.20 -1.36
C ILE A 139 1.85 -2.88 -1.50
N TYR A 140 2.54 -1.77 -1.79
CA TYR A 140 1.93 -0.46 -1.92
C TYR A 140 0.98 -0.37 -3.12
N ILE A 141 1.30 -1.04 -4.23
CA ILE A 141 0.40 -1.15 -5.38
C ILE A 141 -0.88 -1.88 -4.97
N PHE A 142 -0.76 -3.04 -4.31
CA PHE A 142 -1.92 -3.81 -3.85
C PHE A 142 -2.75 -3.07 -2.79
N LEU A 143 -2.11 -2.36 -1.87
CA LEU A 143 -2.79 -1.46 -0.92
C LEU A 143 -3.57 -0.38 -1.65
N THR A 144 -2.99 0.19 -2.71
CA THR A 144 -3.67 1.21 -3.51
C THR A 144 -4.91 0.63 -4.20
N PHE A 145 -4.81 -0.57 -4.76
CA PHE A 145 -5.98 -1.28 -5.31
C PHE A 145 -7.04 -1.57 -4.24
N HIS A 146 -6.63 -1.97 -3.04
CA HIS A 146 -7.54 -2.18 -1.90
C HIS A 146 -8.31 -0.89 -1.58
N TYR A 147 -7.62 0.24 -1.38
CA TYR A 147 -8.30 1.51 -1.10
C TYR A 147 -9.12 2.00 -2.28
N SER A 148 -8.68 1.75 -3.51
CA SER A 148 -9.45 2.02 -4.71
C SER A 148 -10.80 1.31 -4.67
N HIS A 149 -10.80 0.01 -4.37
CA HIS A 149 -12.03 -0.75 -4.27
C HIS A 149 -12.94 -0.25 -3.13
N VAL A 150 -12.36 0.02 -1.96
CA VAL A 150 -13.11 0.55 -0.81
C VAL A 150 -13.76 1.89 -1.13
N ILE A 151 -13.03 2.79 -1.79
CA ILE A 151 -13.53 4.11 -2.19
C ILE A 151 -14.60 3.98 -3.28
N GLU A 152 -14.39 3.13 -4.29
CA GLU A 152 -15.39 2.89 -5.32
C GLU A 152 -16.69 2.32 -4.76
N ASN A 153 -16.63 1.33 -3.86
CA ASN A 153 -17.82 0.78 -3.20
C ASN A 153 -18.58 1.84 -2.40
N LEU A 154 -17.87 2.73 -1.70
CA LEU A 154 -18.50 3.85 -1.00
C LEU A 154 -19.25 4.79 -1.97
N ILE A 155 -18.73 4.97 -3.18
CA ILE A 155 -19.35 5.82 -4.21
C ILE A 155 -20.52 5.10 -4.91
N ILE A 156 -20.40 3.79 -5.15
CA ILE A 156 -21.41 2.97 -5.80
C ILE A 156 -22.63 2.77 -4.91
N ASN A 157 -22.42 2.53 -3.61
CA ASN A 157 -23.51 2.45 -2.63
C ASN A 157 -24.30 3.76 -2.52
N GLU A 158 -23.75 4.88 -2.99
CA GLU A 158 -24.41 6.19 -3.10
C GLU A 158 -25.05 6.43 -4.49
N GLY A 159 -25.22 5.39 -5.30
CA GLY A 159 -25.99 5.44 -6.55
C GLY A 159 -25.21 5.91 -7.79
N LYS A 160 -23.87 5.95 -7.75
CA LYS A 160 -23.04 6.27 -8.93
C LYS A 160 -22.46 5.00 -9.53
N THR A 161 -22.82 4.71 -10.78
CA THR A 161 -22.42 3.53 -11.54
C THR A 161 -20.89 3.38 -11.61
N GLY A 162 -20.36 2.34 -10.98
CA GLY A 162 -18.99 1.88 -11.19
C GLY A 162 -18.88 1.23 -12.57
N ASP A 163 -17.84 1.60 -13.33
CA ASP A 163 -17.57 0.96 -14.61
C ASP A 163 -17.35 -0.54 -14.45
N SER A 164 -18.11 -1.34 -15.18
CA SER A 164 -18.25 -2.78 -14.91
C SER A 164 -16.93 -3.58 -15.02
N PHE A 165 -16.01 -3.17 -15.90
CA PHE A 165 -14.72 -3.84 -16.05
C PHE A 165 -13.69 -3.35 -15.02
N TRP A 166 -13.47 -2.04 -14.94
CA TRP A 166 -12.46 -1.46 -14.05
C TRP A 166 -12.76 -1.74 -12.59
N HIS A 167 -14.03 -1.65 -12.20
CA HIS A 167 -14.46 -2.00 -10.87
C HIS A 167 -14.17 -3.47 -10.53
N LYS A 168 -14.42 -4.41 -11.46
CA LYS A 168 -14.07 -5.82 -11.28
C LYS A 168 -12.56 -6.05 -11.21
N PHE A 169 -11.79 -5.38 -12.05
CA PHE A 169 -10.33 -5.43 -12.04
C PHE A 169 -9.79 -4.94 -10.68
N ILE A 170 -10.20 -3.75 -10.25
CA ILE A 170 -9.85 -3.16 -8.95
C ILE A 170 -10.34 -4.05 -7.80
N SER A 171 -11.51 -4.68 -7.92
CA SER A 171 -12.02 -5.60 -6.90
C SER A 171 -11.17 -6.86 -6.74
N ILE A 172 -10.70 -7.45 -7.84
CA ILE A 172 -9.83 -8.65 -7.78
C ILE A 172 -8.48 -8.29 -7.15
N PHE A 173 -7.81 -7.24 -7.65
CA PHE A 173 -6.49 -6.84 -7.16
C PHE A 173 -6.54 -6.13 -5.81
N GLY A 174 -7.67 -5.53 -5.46
CA GLY A 174 -7.94 -4.95 -4.15
C GLY A 174 -8.53 -5.94 -3.16
N PHE A 175 -8.55 -7.23 -3.52
CA PHE A 175 -9.02 -8.34 -2.68
C PHE A 175 -10.43 -8.15 -2.11
N LYS A 176 -11.33 -7.52 -2.87
CA LYS A 176 -12.68 -7.13 -2.44
C LYS A 176 -12.70 -6.30 -1.16
N GLY A 177 -11.60 -5.62 -0.82
CA GLY A 177 -11.46 -4.83 0.40
C GLY A 177 -11.09 -5.66 1.63
N LEU A 178 -10.67 -6.91 1.47
CA LEU A 178 -10.11 -7.71 2.56
C LEU A 178 -8.65 -7.32 2.81
N THR A 179 -8.23 -7.38 4.08
CA THR A 179 -6.91 -6.92 4.53
C THR A 179 -5.91 -8.07 4.63
N GLU A 180 -6.38 -9.27 4.96
CA GLU A 180 -5.59 -10.49 5.13
C GLU A 180 -4.76 -10.85 3.89
N PRO A 181 -5.29 -10.74 2.65
CA PRO A 181 -4.53 -11.07 1.45
C PRO A 181 -3.31 -10.18 1.21
N ILE A 182 -3.25 -8.98 1.80
CA ILE A 182 -2.09 -8.08 1.69
C ILE A 182 -0.86 -8.73 2.37
N TYR A 183 -1.06 -9.40 3.51
CA TYR A 183 0.01 -10.15 4.18
C TYR A 183 0.46 -11.36 3.38
N ILE A 184 -0.47 -12.04 2.71
CA ILE A 184 -0.16 -13.16 1.80
C ILE A 184 0.72 -12.65 0.65
N ILE A 185 0.38 -11.51 0.05
CA ILE A 185 1.21 -10.88 -0.99
C ILE A 185 2.60 -10.55 -0.46
N ALA A 186 2.72 -9.97 0.74
CA ALA A 186 4.01 -9.65 1.34
C ALA A 186 4.90 -10.90 1.51
N ILE A 187 4.35 -12.00 2.03
CA ILE A 187 5.05 -13.29 2.18
C ILE A 187 5.46 -13.84 0.81
N LEU A 188 4.51 -13.91 -0.14
CA LEU A 188 4.75 -14.49 -1.45
C LEU A 188 5.78 -13.68 -2.25
N SER A 189 5.67 -12.35 -2.25
CA SER A 189 6.65 -11.50 -2.91
C SER A 189 8.04 -11.73 -2.33
N TRP A 190 8.16 -11.74 -1.00
CA TRP A 190 9.45 -11.97 -0.34
C TRP A 190 10.03 -13.34 -0.69
N ALA A 191 9.22 -14.39 -0.59
CA ALA A 191 9.62 -15.76 -0.90
C ALA A 191 10.07 -15.91 -2.36
N ILE A 192 9.35 -15.32 -3.33
CA ILE A 192 9.70 -15.41 -4.74
C ILE A 192 11.08 -14.79 -4.99
N PHE A 193 11.36 -13.60 -4.44
CA PHE A 193 12.64 -12.93 -4.70
C PHE A 193 13.82 -13.52 -3.94
N THR A 194 13.59 -14.03 -2.73
CA THR A 194 14.64 -14.65 -1.91
C THR A 194 14.98 -16.07 -2.37
N PHE A 195 13.99 -16.95 -2.53
CA PHE A 195 14.24 -18.35 -2.89
C PHE A 195 14.63 -18.54 -4.36
N ARG A 196 14.12 -17.72 -5.29
CA ARG A 196 14.54 -17.78 -6.70
C ARG A 196 15.98 -17.30 -6.89
N GLY A 197 16.41 -16.31 -6.10
CA GLY A 197 17.80 -15.83 -6.12
C GLY A 197 18.79 -16.90 -5.72
N ASP A 198 18.51 -17.65 -4.64
CA ASP A 198 19.37 -18.74 -4.17
C ASP A 198 19.35 -19.96 -5.10
N MET A 199 18.20 -20.30 -5.67
CA MET A 199 18.08 -21.42 -6.61
C MET A 199 18.81 -21.13 -7.93
N LEU A 200 18.69 -19.93 -8.48
CA LEU A 200 19.42 -19.52 -9.69
C LEU A 200 20.93 -19.48 -9.46
N ASN A 201 21.40 -18.90 -8.34
CA ASN A 201 22.83 -18.86 -8.03
C ASN A 201 23.42 -20.26 -7.88
N LYS A 202 22.67 -21.23 -7.33
CA LYS A 202 23.11 -22.63 -7.23
C LYS A 202 23.15 -23.36 -8.57
N LEU A 203 22.27 -22.99 -9.51
CA LEU A 203 22.22 -23.58 -10.84
C LEU A 203 23.28 -23.01 -11.78
N THR A 204 23.65 -21.74 -11.63
CA THR A 204 24.68 -21.07 -12.45
C THR A 204 26.10 -21.17 -11.88
N ALA A 205 26.26 -21.70 -10.67
CA ALA A 205 27.57 -21.96 -10.05
C ALA A 205 28.14 -23.36 -10.37
N LYS A 206 27.55 -24.05 -11.35
CA LYS A 206 28.11 -25.24 -12.01
C LYS A 206 28.61 -24.85 -13.39
#